data_AF-I9AF82-F1
#
_entry.id   AF-I9AF82-F1
#
_cell.length_a   1.000
_cell.length_b   1.000
_cell.length_c   1.000
_cell.angle_alpha   90.00
_cell.angle_beta   90.00
_cell.angle_gamma   90.00
#
_symmetry.space_group_name_H-M   'P 1'
#
loop_
_entity.id
_entity.type
_entity.pdbx_description
1 polymer ?
#
loop_
_entity_poly.entity_id
_entity_poly.type
_entity_poly.pdbx_seq_one_letter_code
_entity_poly.pdbx_strand_id
1 'polypeptide(L)'
;MCFGKLANIIKGIWKNKNEGSDKITLSLYGLNISVERKTNINIPHEVTVVVPRVELRKKIKDNEEEIEIIMNSITVVHSPHHELAGLPSSPVIPKQYSHKCNKN
;
A
#
# COMPACT_ATOMS: atom_id res chain seq x y z
N MET A 1 -2.18 -13.64 48.59
CA MET A 1 -3.13 -13.20 47.54
C MET A 1 -2.55 -11.96 46.86
N CYS A 2 -2.16 -12.04 45.58
CA CYS A 2 -1.64 -10.89 44.82
C CYS A 2 -2.37 -10.78 43.48
N PHE A 3 -3.68 -10.57 43.54
CA PHE A 3 -4.55 -10.40 42.38
C PHE A 3 -4.34 -9.05 41.66
N GLY A 4 -3.68 -8.07 42.29
CA GLY A 4 -3.45 -6.74 41.73
C GLY A 4 -2.36 -6.66 40.64
N LYS A 5 -1.33 -7.53 40.68
CA LYS A 5 -0.26 -7.53 39.66
C LYS A 5 -0.70 -8.17 38.34
N LEU A 6 -1.57 -9.18 38.40
CA LEU A 6 -2.14 -9.82 37.21
C LEU A 6 -3.01 -8.86 36.41
N ALA A 7 -3.79 -8.00 37.06
CA ALA A 7 -4.67 -7.05 36.38
C ALA A 7 -3.91 -6.03 35.49
N ASN A 8 -2.70 -5.59 35.90
CA ASN A 8 -1.88 -4.68 35.09
C ASN A 8 -1.22 -5.37 33.89
N ILE A 9 -0.85 -6.64 34.04
CA ILE A 9 -0.31 -7.46 32.93
C ILE A 9 -1.40 -7.69 31.88
N ILE A 10 -2.63 -8.00 32.32
CA ILE A 10 -3.77 -8.21 31.42
C ILE A 10 -4.23 -6.90 30.76
N LYS A 11 -4.17 -5.75 31.46
CA LYS A 11 -4.43 -4.42 30.86
C LYS A 11 -3.41 -4.03 29.79
N GLY A 12 -2.14 -4.44 29.94
CA GLY A 12 -1.10 -4.22 28.91
C GLY A 12 -1.34 -5.03 27.63
N ILE A 13 -1.98 -6.19 27.75
CA ILE A 13 -2.32 -7.07 26.62
C ILE A 13 -3.57 -6.57 25.86
N TRP A 14 -4.41 -5.72 26.47
CA TRP A 14 -5.67 -5.25 25.88
C TRP A 14 -5.61 -3.86 25.21
N LYS A 15 -4.42 -3.26 25.09
CA LYS A 15 -4.18 -2.11 24.22
C LYS A 15 -3.55 -2.62 22.92
N ASN A 16 -4.38 -2.92 21.93
CA ASN A 16 -4.06 -2.87 20.49
C ASN A 16 -5.29 -3.34 19.70
N LYS A 17 -6.41 -2.61 19.85
CA LYS A 17 -7.69 -3.07 19.32
C LYS A 17 -7.98 -2.64 17.88
N ASN A 18 -7.15 -1.78 17.26
CA ASN A 18 -7.40 -1.26 15.91
C ASN A 18 -6.10 -1.16 15.07
N GLU A 19 -5.29 -2.23 15.02
CA GLU A 19 -4.16 -2.28 14.09
C GLU A 19 -4.57 -3.11 12.87
N GLY A 20 -4.77 -2.45 11.73
CA GLY A 20 -4.87 -3.13 10.43
C GLY A 20 -3.53 -3.78 10.08
N SER A 21 -3.57 -5.00 9.55
CA SER A 21 -2.37 -5.69 9.10
C SER A 21 -2.53 -6.25 7.70
N ASP A 22 -1.57 -5.97 6.82
CA ASP A 22 -1.48 -6.62 5.50
C ASP A 22 -0.27 -7.53 5.48
N LYS A 23 -0.44 -8.70 4.86
CA LYS A 23 0.65 -9.62 4.60
C LYS A 23 0.55 -10.15 3.18
N ILE A 24 1.62 -10.00 2.43
CA ILE A 24 1.75 -10.49 1.06
C ILE A 24 3.01 -11.33 0.99
N THR A 25 2.89 -12.53 0.44
CA THR A 25 4.02 -13.40 0.13
C THR A 25 3.96 -13.77 -1.34
N LEU A 26 5.03 -13.49 -2.08
CA LEU A 26 5.21 -13.83 -3.48
C LEU A 26 6.39 -14.80 -3.61
N SER A 27 6.11 -16.00 -4.10
CA SER A 27 7.11 -17.06 -4.30
C SER A 27 7.15 -17.45 -5.77
N LEU A 28 8.26 -17.16 -6.46
CA LEU A 28 8.45 -17.35 -7.90
C LEU A 28 9.83 -17.94 -8.18
N TYR A 29 9.90 -19.20 -8.62
CA TYR A 29 11.13 -19.82 -9.15
C TYR A 29 12.42 -19.52 -8.36
N GLY A 30 12.36 -19.62 -7.02
CA GLY A 30 13.48 -19.34 -6.12
C GLY A 30 13.52 -17.93 -5.53
N LEU A 31 12.77 -16.98 -6.09
CA LEU A 31 12.53 -15.66 -5.52
C LEU A 31 11.39 -15.73 -4.50
N ASN A 32 11.66 -15.26 -3.28
CA ASN A 32 10.65 -15.11 -2.24
C ASN A 32 10.63 -13.66 -1.75
N ILE A 33 9.48 -13.00 -1.89
CA ILE A 33 9.25 -11.65 -1.41
C ILE A 33 8.15 -11.73 -0.36
N SER A 34 8.39 -11.16 0.82
CA SER A 34 7.39 -11.03 1.86
C SER A 34 7.26 -9.57 2.27
N VAL A 35 6.04 -9.06 2.23
CA VAL A 35 5.70 -7.73 2.70
C VAL A 35 4.69 -7.88 3.81
N GLU A 36 5.04 -7.38 4.99
CA GLU A 36 4.15 -7.31 6.14
C GLU A 36 4.04 -5.85 6.55
N ARG A 37 2.81 -5.36 6.68
CA ARG A 37 2.50 -4.02 7.13
C ARG A 37 1.62 -4.12 8.36
N LYS A 38 1.99 -3.38 9.40
CA LYS A 38 1.15 -3.14 10.58
C LYS A 38 0.86 -1.66 10.63
N THR A 39 -0.41 -1.30 10.61
CA THR A 39 -0.85 0.09 10.57
C THR A 39 -1.96 0.31 11.58
N ASN A 40 -1.88 1.42 12.30
CA ASN A 40 -2.93 1.92 13.18
C ASN A 40 -3.72 3.07 12.54
N ILE A 41 -3.57 3.26 11.24
CA ILE A 41 -4.13 4.39 10.49
C ILE A 41 -5.55 4.02 10.02
N ASN A 42 -6.51 4.89 10.28
CA ASN A 42 -7.93 4.72 9.90
C ASN A 42 -8.23 5.11 8.44
N ILE A 43 -7.20 5.52 7.70
CA ILE A 43 -7.33 5.92 6.30
C ILE A 43 -7.20 4.66 5.44
N PRO A 44 -8.01 4.51 4.37
CA PRO A 44 -7.80 3.43 3.41
C PRO A 44 -6.37 3.47 2.86
N HIS A 45 -5.76 2.30 2.72
CA HIS A 45 -4.40 2.19 2.24
C HIS A 45 -4.28 0.91 1.42
N GLU A 46 -3.59 1.01 0.29
CA GLU A 46 -3.45 -0.10 -0.63
C GLU A 46 -2.01 -0.61 -0.66
N VAL A 47 -1.87 -1.92 -0.85
CA VAL A 47 -0.60 -2.55 -1.18
C VAL A 47 -0.81 -3.32 -2.47
N THR A 48 -0.01 -3.03 -3.48
CA THR A 48 -0.12 -3.62 -4.81
C THR A 48 1.16 -4.35 -5.13
N VAL A 49 1.03 -5.57 -5.64
CA VAL A 49 2.15 -6.31 -6.25
C VAL A 49 1.87 -6.42 -7.73
N VAL A 50 2.77 -5.89 -8.55
CA VAL A 50 2.69 -5.99 -10.00
C VAL A 50 3.75 -6.98 -10.46
N VAL A 51 3.31 -8.00 -11.21
CA VAL A 51 4.16 -9.04 -11.76
C VAL A 51 3.98 -9.04 -13.28
N PRO A 52 4.69 -8.17 -14.03
CA PRO A 52 4.45 -8.00 -15.46
C PRO A 52 4.80 -9.23 -16.30
N ARG A 53 5.91 -9.90 -15.99
CA ARG A 53 6.34 -11.08 -16.73
C ARG A 53 7.14 -12.04 -15.87
N VAL A 54 6.62 -13.26 -15.76
CA VAL A 54 7.29 -14.39 -15.12
C VAL A 54 7.13 -15.59 -16.05
N GLU A 55 8.24 -16.11 -16.56
CA GLU A 55 8.26 -17.26 -17.47
C GLU A 55 9.26 -18.30 -17.00
N LEU A 56 8.88 -19.57 -17.13
CA LEU A 56 9.78 -20.70 -17.10
C LEU A 56 9.85 -21.27 -18.51
N ARG A 57 11.04 -21.30 -19.08
CA ARG A 57 11.33 -21.89 -20.37
C ARG A 57 12.18 -23.12 -20.16
N LYS A 58 11.69 -24.26 -20.61
CA LYS A 58 12.37 -25.54 -20.52
C LYS A 58 12.62 -26.05 -21.93
N LYS A 59 13.87 -26.38 -22.25
CA LYS A 59 14.25 -27.06 -23.48
C LYS A 59 14.95 -28.37 -23.11
N ILE A 60 14.66 -29.40 -23.90
CA ILE A 60 15.38 -30.67 -23.80
C ILE A 60 16.16 -30.82 -25.10
N LYS A 61 17.49 -30.96 -24.99
CA LYS A 61 18.37 -31.17 -26.13
C LYS A 61 19.45 -32.17 -25.75
N ASP A 62 19.66 -33.18 -26.59
CA ASP A 62 20.72 -34.19 -26.39
C ASP A 62 20.68 -34.88 -25.00
N ASN A 63 19.47 -35.17 -24.49
CA ASN A 63 19.20 -35.67 -23.11
C ASN A 63 19.59 -34.71 -21.96
N GLU A 64 19.99 -33.47 -22.26
CA GLU A 64 20.21 -32.42 -21.29
C GLU A 64 18.99 -31.50 -21.20
N GLU A 65 18.67 -31.08 -19.98
CA GLU A 65 17.60 -30.15 -19.68
C GLU A 65 18.18 -28.74 -19.47
N GLU A 66 17.77 -27.80 -20.32
CA GLU A 66 18.09 -26.38 -20.18
C GLU A 66 16.87 -25.65 -19.64
N ILE A 67 17.02 -25.05 -18.45
CA ILE A 67 15.98 -24.27 -17.77
C ILE A 67 16.39 -22.80 -17.77
N GLU A 68 15.53 -21.95 -18.34
CA GLU A 68 15.62 -20.50 -18.29
C GLU A 68 14.44 -19.95 -17.49
N ILE A 69 14.73 -19.14 -16.48
CA ILE A 69 13.73 -18.43 -15.67
C ILE A 69 13.82 -16.95 -15.99
N ILE A 70 12.73 -16.35 -16.47
CA ILE A 70 12.63 -14.93 -16.75
C ILE A 70 11.70 -14.29 -15.73
N MET A 71 12.25 -13.40 -14.91
CA MET A 71 11.49 -12.56 -13.98
C MET A 71 11.75 -11.11 -14.34
N ASN A 72 10.77 -10.42 -14.92
CA ASN A 72 10.93 -9.04 -15.36
C ASN A 72 9.93 -8.10 -14.67
N SER A 73 10.48 -7.01 -14.16
CA SER A 73 9.73 -5.83 -13.66
C SER A 73 8.76 -6.13 -12.51
N ILE A 74 9.10 -7.07 -11.62
CA ILE A 74 8.32 -7.33 -10.40
C ILE A 74 8.42 -6.12 -9.48
N THR A 75 7.28 -5.51 -9.13
CA THR A 75 7.23 -4.35 -8.22
C THR A 75 6.26 -4.59 -7.08
N VAL A 76 6.60 -4.04 -5.91
CA VAL A 76 5.70 -3.96 -4.77
C VAL A 76 5.56 -2.50 -4.40
N VAL A 77 4.31 -2.02 -4.39
CA VAL A 77 3.98 -0.62 -4.17
C VAL A 77 3.08 -0.51 -2.95
N HIS A 78 3.41 0.44 -2.08
CA HIS A 78 2.52 0.87 -1.01
C HIS A 78 1.93 2.23 -1.36
N SER A 79 0.60 2.36 -1.37
CA SER A 79 -0.11 3.59 -1.73
C SER A 79 -1.05 4.04 -0.60
N PRO A 80 -0.57 4.90 0.31
CA PRO A 80 -1.43 5.49 1.32
C PRO A 80 -2.38 6.53 0.72
N HIS A 81 -3.69 6.46 1.01
CA HIS A 81 -4.56 7.61 0.71
C HIS A 81 -4.29 8.76 1.70
N HIS A 82 -4.51 9.98 1.24
CA HIS A 82 -4.53 11.17 2.10
C HIS A 82 -5.90 11.26 2.79
N GLU A 83 -5.95 11.89 3.97
CA GLU A 83 -7.22 12.26 4.58
C GLU A 83 -8.01 13.14 3.61
N LEU A 84 -9.33 12.96 3.53
CA LEU A 84 -10.18 13.85 2.74
C LEU A 84 -9.87 15.29 3.14
N ALA A 85 -9.32 16.08 2.21
CA ALA A 85 -9.14 17.50 2.43
C ALA A 85 -10.52 18.06 2.85
N GLY A 86 -10.58 18.70 4.02
CA GLY A 86 -11.82 19.33 4.51
C GLY A 86 -12.42 20.25 3.44
N LEU A 87 -13.72 20.56 3.61
CA LEU A 87 -14.57 21.27 2.62
C LEU A 87 -13.77 22.18 1.67
N PRO A 88 -13.94 22.04 0.34
CA PRO A 88 -13.20 22.86 -0.62
C PRO A 88 -13.36 24.33 -0.22
N SER A 89 -12.25 25.02 -0.01
CA SER A 89 -12.28 26.48 0.09
C SER A 89 -12.96 26.97 -1.18
N SER A 90 -14.03 27.76 -1.01
CA SER A 90 -14.83 28.22 -2.14
C SER A 90 -13.91 28.84 -3.19
N PRO A 91 -14.07 28.52 -4.48
CA PRO A 91 -13.18 29.02 -5.52
C PRO A 91 -13.20 30.55 -5.45
N VAL A 92 -12.02 31.15 -5.31
CA VAL A 92 -11.86 32.61 -5.35
C VAL A 92 -12.10 33.03 -6.79
N ILE A 93 -13.35 33.41 -7.10
CA ILE A 93 -13.71 33.96 -8.41
C ILE A 93 -13.02 35.33 -8.54
N PRO A 94 -12.12 35.55 -9.52
CA PRO A 94 -11.50 36.84 -9.72
C PRO A 94 -12.56 37.90 -9.98
N LYS A 95 -12.49 39.04 -9.29
CA LYS A 95 -13.40 40.17 -9.52
C LYS A 95 -13.26 40.61 -10.98
N GLN A 96 -14.31 40.40 -11.77
CA GLN A 96 -14.39 40.98 -13.11
C GLN A 96 -14.46 42.50 -12.97
N TYR A 97 -13.39 43.18 -13.39
CA TYR A 97 -13.41 44.64 -13.51
C TYR A 97 -14.30 45.00 -14.69
N SER A 98 -15.47 45.58 -14.41
CA SER A 98 -16.31 46.17 -15.45
C SER A 98 -15.64 47.45 -15.98
N HIS A 99 -15.31 47.45 -17.27
CA HIS A 99 -14.94 48.68 -17.96
C HIS A 99 -16.20 49.56 -18.08
N LYS A 100 -16.28 50.64 -17.30
CA LYS A 100 -17.27 51.69 -17.53
C LYS A 100 -16.94 52.36 -18.86
N CYS A 101 -17.70 52.03 -19.90
CA CYS A 101 -17.70 52.81 -21.14
C CYS A 101 -18.43 54.13 -20.87
N ASN A 102 -17.69 55.24 -20.78
CA ASN A 102 -18.26 56.58 -20.74
C ASN A 102 -18.81 56.91 -22.14
N LYS A 103 -20.12 57.18 -22.20
CA LYS A 103 -20.73 57.82 -23.38
C LYS A 103 -20.63 59.33 -23.21
N ASN A 104 -20.01 59.98 -24.19
CA ASN A 104 -20.06 61.44 -24.41
C ASN A 104 -21.46 61.87 -24.88
#